data_AF-A0A9X2XEW6-F1
#
_entry.id   AF-A0A9X2XEW6-F1
#
_cell.length_a   1.000
_cell.length_b   1.000
_cell.length_c   1.000
_cell.angle_alpha   90.00
_cell.angle_beta   90.00
_cell.angle_gamma   90.00
#
_symmetry.space_group_name_H-M   'P 1'
#
loop_
_entity.id
_entity.type
_entity.pdbx_description
1 polymer ?
#
loop_
_entity_poly.entity_id
_entity_poly.type
_entity_poly.pdbx_seq_one_letter_code
_entity_poly.pdbx_strand_id
1 'polypeptide(L)'
;MPDKLPINLNDLLRQRTVEGERIEYKAGWNPDAILRTFCAFAHDFENLGGGYVVIGQDFGANGRALFPPMGLAGNQLNKIQQESLAARQLSQPAYFHREAEKLPLL
;
A
#
# COMPACT_ATOMS: atom_id res chain seq x y z
N MET A 1 -9.89 3.98 -20.29
CA MET A 1 -9.85 2.52 -20.06
C MET A 1 -10.27 2.32 -18.61
N PRO A 2 -11.20 1.43 -18.23
CA PRO A 2 -11.33 1.16 -16.81
C PRO A 2 -10.08 0.37 -16.41
N ASP A 3 -9.21 1.01 -15.63
CA ASP A 3 -8.01 0.43 -15.07
C ASP A 3 -8.42 -0.75 -14.19
N LYS A 4 -8.44 -1.94 -14.79
CA LYS A 4 -8.80 -3.16 -14.09
C LYS A 4 -7.61 -3.50 -13.21
N LEU A 5 -7.81 -3.42 -11.89
CA LEU A 5 -6.82 -3.90 -10.93
C LEU A 5 -6.36 -5.30 -11.36
N PRO A 6 -5.05 -5.62 -11.26
CA PRO A 6 -4.53 -6.93 -11.66
C PRO A 6 -5.15 -8.09 -10.85
N ILE A 7 -5.83 -7.78 -9.75
CA ILE A 7 -6.65 -8.68 -8.95
C ILE A 7 -8.14 -8.29 -9.03
N ASN A 8 -9.02 -9.29 -9.03
CA ASN A 8 -10.46 -9.06 -8.96
C ASN A 8 -10.83 -8.43 -7.60
N LEU A 9 -11.62 -7.35 -7.61
CA LEU A 9 -12.03 -6.65 -6.39
C LEU A 9 -12.77 -7.55 -5.38
N ASN A 10 -13.65 -8.45 -5.85
CA ASN A 10 -14.35 -9.37 -4.96
C ASN A 10 -13.41 -10.39 -4.33
N ASP A 11 -12.35 -10.79 -5.02
CA ASP A 11 -11.35 -11.70 -4.51
C ASP A 11 -10.43 -11.00 -3.51
N LEU A 12 -10.07 -9.74 -3.78
CA LEU A 12 -9.34 -8.86 -2.87
C LEU A 12 -10.12 -8.65 -1.56
N LEU A 13 -11.40 -8.27 -1.64
CA LEU A 13 -12.22 -8.01 -0.46
C LEU A 13 -12.50 -9.27 0.37
N ARG A 14 -12.57 -10.44 -0.28
CA ARG A 14 -12.91 -11.72 0.40
C ARG A 14 -11.69 -12.58 0.72
N GLN A 15 -10.48 -12.10 0.44
CA GLN A 15 -9.23 -12.83 0.67
C GLN A 15 -9.27 -14.26 0.10
N ARG A 16 -9.94 -14.46 -1.05
CA ARG A 16 -10.26 -15.80 -1.59
C ARG A 16 -9.11 -16.45 -2.38
N THR A 17 -8.00 -15.75 -2.57
CA THR A 17 -6.85 -16.21 -3.37
C THR A 17 -5.66 -16.56 -2.47
N VAL A 18 -4.72 -17.32 -3.02
CA VAL A 18 -3.44 -17.84 -2.43
C VAL A 18 -2.52 -16.73 -1.86
N GLU A 19 -2.94 -15.47 -1.91
CA GLU A 19 -2.15 -14.26 -1.64
C GLU A 19 -2.65 -13.50 -0.40
N GLY A 20 -3.28 -14.18 0.56
CA GLY A 20 -3.86 -13.54 1.74
C GLY A 20 -2.86 -12.73 2.58
N GLU A 21 -1.58 -13.11 2.57
CA GLU A 21 -0.47 -12.40 3.24
C GLU A 21 -0.12 -11.06 2.56
N ARG A 22 -0.59 -10.86 1.33
CA ARG A 22 -0.35 -9.65 0.54
C ARG A 22 -1.48 -8.62 0.68
N ILE A 23 -2.46 -8.87 1.55
CA ILE A 23 -3.61 -7.98 1.76
C ILE A 23 -3.64 -7.54 3.21
N GLU A 24 -3.56 -6.23 3.44
CA GLU A 24 -3.71 -5.64 4.75
C GLU A 24 -5.03 -4.85 4.82
N TYR A 25 -5.91 -5.20 5.76
CA TYR A 25 -7.15 -4.48 6.01
C TYR A 25 -6.95 -3.35 7.02
N LYS A 26 -7.46 -2.16 6.69
CA LYS A 26 -7.49 -1.00 7.60
C LYS A 26 -8.91 -0.48 7.69
N ALA A 27 -9.42 -0.42 8.91
CA ALA A 27 -10.74 0.12 9.23
C ALA A 27 -10.90 1.58 8.77
N GLY A 28 -9.84 2.38 8.82
CA GLY A 28 -9.84 3.77 8.38
C GLY A 28 -8.46 4.26 7.99
N TRP A 29 -8.35 5.55 7.68
CA TRP A 29 -7.10 6.17 7.28
C TRP A 29 -6.24 6.55 8.49
N ASN A 30 -5.03 5.97 8.57
CA ASN A 30 -3.96 6.37 9.47
C ASN A 30 -2.64 6.40 8.68
N PRO A 31 -2.04 7.59 8.44
CA PRO A 31 -0.87 7.73 7.57
C PRO A 31 0.33 6.91 8.06
N ASP A 32 0.62 6.91 9.37
CA ASP A 32 1.76 6.19 9.95
C ASP A 32 1.60 4.68 9.80
N ALA A 33 0.40 4.17 10.11
CA ALA A 33 0.11 2.75 9.99
C ALA A 33 0.22 2.27 8.54
N ILE A 34 -0.26 3.07 7.59
CA ILE A 34 -0.25 2.75 6.16
C ILE A 34 1.15 2.84 5.58
N LEU A 35 1.91 3.87 5.94
CA LEU A 35 3.33 4.01 5.54
C LEU A 35 4.16 2.82 5.99
N ARG A 36 3.97 2.34 7.23
CA ARG A 36 4.64 1.13 7.71
C ARG A 36 4.28 -0.09 6.86
N THR A 37 3.02 -0.26 6.49
CA THR A 37 2.59 -1.36 5.61
C THR A 37 3.18 -1.22 4.21
N PHE A 38 3.22 -0.02 3.64
CA PHE A 38 3.87 0.23 2.35
C PHE A 38 5.37 -0.09 2.39
N CYS A 39 6.09 0.33 3.44
CA CYS A 39 7.49 -0.01 3.60
C CYS A 39 7.69 -1.53 3.74
N ALA A 40 6.83 -2.21 4.50
CA ALA A 40 6.88 -3.66 4.64
C ALA A 40 6.67 -4.38 3.30
N PHE A 41 5.69 -3.96 2.50
CA PHE A 41 5.47 -4.51 1.15
C PHE A 41 6.56 -4.13 0.15
N ALA A 42 7.17 -2.95 0.26
CA ALA A 42 8.25 -2.52 -0.63
C ALA A 42 9.57 -3.24 -0.36
N HIS A 43 9.82 -3.62 0.91
CA HIS A 43 11.00 -4.37 1.34
C HIS A 43 10.70 -5.86 1.52
N ASP A 44 9.67 -6.37 0.86
CA ASP A 44 9.25 -7.76 0.96
C ASP A 44 10.36 -8.70 0.45
N PHE A 45 11.20 -9.15 1.39
CA PHE A 45 12.36 -10.03 1.15
C PHE A 45 11.94 -11.40 0.58
N GLU A 46 10.68 -11.79 0.74
CA GLU A 46 10.11 -13.01 0.17
C GLU A 46 9.80 -12.86 -1.34
N ASN A 47 10.05 -11.68 -1.94
CA ASN A 47 9.85 -11.39 -3.36
C ASN A 47 8.43 -11.69 -3.85
N LEU A 48 7.40 -11.58 -2.99
CA LEU A 48 6.02 -11.79 -3.42
C LEU A 48 5.61 -10.71 -4.43
N GLY A 49 6.29 -9.55 -4.41
CA GLY A 49 6.08 -8.46 -5.37
C GLY A 49 5.16 -7.39 -4.81
N GLY A 50 5.22 -7.14 -3.49
CA GLY A 50 4.42 -6.15 -2.78
C GLY A 50 3.04 -6.64 -2.39
N GLY A 51 2.13 -5.71 -2.10
CA GLY A 51 0.79 -6.03 -1.61
C GLY A 51 -0.23 -4.90 -1.75
N TYR A 52 -1.41 -5.16 -1.22
CA TYR A 52 -2.59 -4.30 -1.27
C TYR A 52 -2.98 -3.85 0.14
N VAL A 53 -3.32 -2.57 0.27
CA VAL A 53 -3.95 -2.04 1.49
C VAL A 53 -5.38 -1.68 1.16
N VAL A 54 -6.34 -2.27 1.89
CA VAL A 54 -7.77 -2.02 1.72
C VAL A 54 -8.26 -1.17 2.89
N ILE A 55 -8.62 0.08 2.59
CA ILE A 55 -9.05 1.06 3.60
C ILE A 55 -10.58 1.13 3.64
N GLY A 56 -11.16 1.22 4.84
CA GLY A 56 -12.62 1.14 5.05
C GLY A 56 -13.10 -0.30 5.21
N GLN A 57 -12.20 -1.24 5.46
CA GLN A 57 -12.49 -2.66 5.66
C GLN A 57 -12.01 -3.08 7.04
N ASP A 58 -12.92 -3.65 7.82
CA ASP A 58 -12.61 -4.22 9.13
C ASP A 58 -12.41 -5.74 9.02
N PHE A 59 -11.75 -6.36 10.01
CA PHE A 59 -11.48 -7.79 10.04
C PHE A 59 -11.85 -8.40 11.39
N GLY A 60 -12.33 -9.65 11.36
CA GLY A 60 -12.70 -10.40 12.55
C GLY A 60 -11.49 -11.03 13.24
N ALA A 61 -11.72 -11.64 14.41
CA ALA A 61 -10.67 -12.31 15.20
C ALA A 61 -9.95 -13.45 14.47
N ASN A 62 -10.50 -13.94 13.36
CA ASN A 62 -9.90 -14.96 12.49
C ASN A 62 -9.13 -14.37 11.30
N GLY A 63 -8.88 -13.05 11.27
CA GLY A 63 -8.17 -12.36 10.21
C GLY A 63 -8.96 -12.17 8.90
N ARG A 64 -10.25 -12.54 8.88
CA ARG A 64 -11.09 -12.40 7.67
C ARG A 64 -11.83 -11.08 7.66
N ALA A 65 -11.97 -10.50 6.48
CA ALA A 65 -12.79 -9.29 6.27
C ALA A 65 -14.22 -9.47 6.78
N LEU A 66 -14.71 -8.48 7.53
CA LEU A 66 -16.09 -8.38 7.99
C LEU A 66 -16.96 -7.72 6.91
N PHE A 67 -18.14 -8.28 6.65
CA PHE A 67 -19.08 -7.75 5.67
C PHE A 67 -20.40 -7.31 6.34
N PRO A 68 -21.02 -6.21 5.88
CA PRO A 68 -20.56 -5.32 4.81
C PRO A 68 -19.32 -4.50 5.22
N PRO A 69 -18.48 -4.04 4.27
CA PRO A 69 -17.36 -3.16 4.58
C PRO A 69 -17.87 -1.90 5.28
N MET A 70 -17.07 -1.35 6.18
CA MET A 70 -17.42 -0.10 6.86
C MET A 70 -17.50 1.07 5.87
N GLY A 71 -16.71 1.01 4.81
CA GLY A 71 -16.63 2.03 3.79
C GLY A 71 -15.84 3.26 4.23
N LEU A 72 -15.85 4.27 3.37
CA LEU A 72 -15.22 5.57 3.62
C LEU A 72 -16.22 6.67 3.28
N ALA A 73 -16.19 7.76 4.04
CA ALA A 73 -16.98 8.93 3.69
C ALA A 73 -16.39 9.59 2.43
N GLY A 74 -17.23 9.97 1.47
CA GLY A 74 -16.79 10.49 0.18
C GLY A 74 -15.89 11.73 0.29
N ASN A 75 -16.09 12.56 1.32
CA ASN A 75 -15.26 13.73 1.61
C ASN A 75 -13.82 13.39 2.07
N GLN A 76 -13.55 12.15 2.48
CA GLN A 76 -12.23 11.71 2.91
C GLN A 76 -11.36 11.24 1.74
N LEU A 77 -11.96 10.87 0.59
CA LEU A 77 -11.24 10.27 -0.53
C LEU A 77 -10.13 11.18 -1.08
N ASN A 78 -10.43 12.46 -1.29
CA ASN A 78 -9.43 13.42 -1.76
C ASN A 78 -8.26 13.57 -0.78
N LYS A 79 -8.56 13.66 0.53
CA LYS A 79 -7.52 13.77 1.57
C LYS A 79 -6.62 12.54 1.57
N ILE A 80 -7.22 11.35 1.56
CA ILE A 80 -6.52 10.07 1.55
C ILE A 80 -5.61 9.97 0.32
N GLN A 81 -6.11 10.35 -0.86
CA GLN A 81 -5.33 10.30 -2.09
C GLN A 81 -4.14 11.27 -2.05
N GLN A 82 -4.35 12.51 -1.60
CA GLN A 82 -3.28 13.49 -1.46
C GLN A 82 -2.21 13.06 -0.46
N GLU A 83 -2.61 12.59 0.72
CA GLU A 83 -1.68 12.13 1.74
C GLU A 83 -0.93 10.85 1.31
N SER A 84 -1.58 9.93 0.59
CA SER A 84 -0.91 8.76 0.00
C SER A 84 0.16 9.15 -1.02
N LEU A 85 -0.12 10.16 -1.85
CA LEU A 85 0.86 10.67 -2.82
C LEU A 85 2.04 11.36 -2.13
N ALA A 86 1.78 12.14 -1.09
CA ALA A 86 2.82 12.78 -0.29
C ALA A 86 3.69 11.72 0.43
N ALA A 87 3.07 10.71 1.01
CA ALA A 87 3.73 9.56 1.64
C ALA A 87 4.73 8.86 0.69
N ARG A 88 4.37 8.66 -0.58
CA ARG A 88 5.26 8.07 -1.59
C ARG A 88 6.56 8.85 -1.80
N GLN A 89 6.51 10.19 -1.71
CA GLN A 89 7.70 11.02 -1.90
C GLN A 89 8.74 10.82 -0.80
N LEU A 90 8.31 10.41 0.40
CA LEU A 90 9.19 10.11 1.53
C LEU A 90 9.86 8.73 1.42
N SER A 91 9.29 7.81 0.63
CA SER A 91 9.76 6.42 0.51
C SER A 91 10.75 6.17 -0.62
N GLN A 92 10.96 7.13 -1.53
CA GLN A 92 12.00 7.02 -2.55
C GLN A 92 13.33 7.50 -1.96
N PRO A 93 14.42 6.71 -2.02
CA PRO A 93 15.73 7.33 -1.89
C PRO A 93 15.85 8.35 -3.01
N ALA A 94 16.21 9.59 -2.68
CA ALA A 94 16.68 10.54 -3.69
C ALA A 94 17.95 9.94 -4.29
N TYR A 95 17.82 9.18 -5.39
CA TYR A 95 18.94 8.77 -6.21
C TYR A 95 19.49 10.04 -6.87
N PHE A 96 20.30 10.78 -6.11
CA PHE A 96 21.26 11.70 -6.68
C PHE A 96 22.34 10.82 -7.32
N HIS A 97 22.33 10.73 -8.65
CA HIS A 97 23.53 10.38 -9.37
C HIS A 97 24.62 11.38 -8.93
N ARG A 98 25.58 10.94 -8.11
CA ARG A 98 26.87 11.65 -8.04
C ARG A 98 27.52 11.42 -9.39
N GLU A 99 27.49 12.44 -10.23
CA GLU A 99 28.49 12.53 -11.28
C GLU A 99 29.85 12.37 -10.62
N ALA A 100 30.62 11.41 -11.11
CA ALA A 100 31.97 11.14 -10.65
C ALA A 100 32.80 12.42 -10.80
N GLU A 101 32.97 13.14 -9.70
CA GLU A 101 33.95 14.20 -9.58
C GLU A 101 35.31 13.53 -9.86
N LYS A 102 35.89 13.89 -11.00
CA LYS A 102 37.21 13.43 -11.44
C LYS A 102 38.21 13.66 -10.30
N LEU A 103 38.68 12.60 -9.66
CA LEU A 103 39.91 12.68 -8.87
C LEU A 103 41.05 13.01 -9.84
N PRO A 104 41.81 14.10 -9.64
CA PRO A 104 43.09 14.23 -10.29
C PRO A 104 44.01 13.18 -9.67
N LEU A 105 44.54 12.30 -10.52
CA LEU A 105 45.63 11.39 -10.17
C LEU A 105 46.83 12.24 -9.73
N LEU A 106 47.22 12.11 -8.46
CA LEU A 106 48.57 12.36 -7.95
C LEU A 106 49.21 11.01 -7.67
#